data_AF-A0A8A4Z8A6-F1
#
_entry.id   AF-A0A8A4Z8A6-F1
#
_cell.length_a   1.000
_cell.length_b   1.000
_cell.length_c   1.000
_cell.angle_alpha   90.00
_cell.angle_beta   90.00
_cell.angle_gamma   90.00
#
_symmetry.space_group_name_H-M   'P 1'
#
loop_
_entity.id
_entity.type
_entity.pdbx_description
1 polymer ?
#
loop_
_entity_poly.entity_id
_entity_poly.type
_entity_poly.pdbx_seq_one_letter_code
_entity_poly.pdbx_strand_id
1 'polypeptide(L)'
;MTALRKISLLIMVSALAVSMTGCAYDRNMDDYTRPDVEVVEPEPPLDQPCDGGGNMPESCYSADLAEAGSGVGPGGDPSEVTAPAWSCSYSITYNDDWHDDVMCSNGYDSERPYLRDWDSYVTYDEIMESAREYEAQLNG
;
A
#
# COMPACT_ATOMS: atom_id res chain seq x y z
N MET A 1 -51.04 35.36 -14.13
CA MET A 1 -51.43 34.23 -13.26
C MET A 1 -51.60 33.02 -14.15
N THR A 2 -50.57 32.16 -14.25
CA THR A 2 -50.59 31.06 -15.22
C THR A 2 -49.98 29.81 -14.59
N ALA A 3 -50.89 28.86 -14.33
CA ALA A 3 -50.80 27.43 -14.09
C ALA A 3 -49.44 26.76 -13.79
N LEU A 4 -49.34 26.19 -12.59
CA LEU A 4 -48.47 25.07 -12.24
C LEU A 4 -48.68 23.90 -13.21
N ARG A 5 -47.61 23.41 -13.82
CA ARG A 5 -47.53 22.02 -14.33
C ARG A 5 -46.70 21.20 -13.36
N LYS A 6 -47.38 20.38 -12.55
CA LYS A 6 -46.78 19.28 -11.78
C LYS A 6 -46.19 18.28 -12.77
N ILE A 7 -44.87 18.21 -12.85
CA ILE A 7 -44.17 17.15 -13.58
C ILE A 7 -44.00 16.01 -12.58
N SER A 8 -44.76 14.93 -12.79
CA SER A 8 -44.61 13.67 -12.07
C SER A 8 -43.22 13.09 -12.32
N LEU A 9 -42.40 13.04 -11.27
CA LEU A 9 -41.11 12.37 -11.26
C LEU A 9 -41.37 10.85 -11.18
N LEU A 10 -41.21 10.16 -12.31
CA LEU A 10 -41.16 8.70 -12.35
C LEU A 10 -39.71 8.27 -12.07
N ILE A 11 -39.43 7.93 -10.81
CA ILE A 11 -38.16 7.31 -10.41
C ILE A 11 -38.24 5.84 -10.85
N MET A 12 -37.60 5.50 -11.96
CA MET A 12 -37.35 4.11 -12.32
C MET A 12 -36.24 3.57 -11.41
N VAL A 13 -36.63 2.79 -10.41
CA VAL A 13 -35.73 1.89 -9.69
C VAL A 13 -35.63 0.62 -10.53
N SER A 14 -34.52 0.45 -11.25
CA SER A 14 -34.21 -0.81 -11.92
C SER A 14 -32.88 -1.32 -11.40
N ALA A 15 -32.97 -2.47 -10.75
CA ALA A 15 -31.92 -3.14 -10.00
C ALA A 15 -30.71 -3.51 -10.87
N LEU A 16 -29.54 -3.03 -10.48
CA LEU A 16 -28.27 -3.60 -10.88
C LEU A 16 -28.09 -4.92 -10.11
N ALA A 17 -28.25 -6.04 -10.79
CA ALA A 17 -27.85 -7.34 -10.28
C ALA A 17 -26.32 -7.41 -10.26
N VAL A 18 -25.72 -7.14 -9.10
CA VAL A 18 -24.30 -7.43 -8.85
C VAL A 18 -24.17 -8.93 -8.66
N SER A 19 -23.66 -9.64 -9.66
CA SER A 19 -23.24 -11.03 -9.53
C SER A 19 -21.96 -11.05 -8.68
N MET A 20 -22.09 -11.41 -7.41
CA MET A 20 -20.95 -11.73 -6.56
C MET A 20 -20.35 -13.07 -7.02
N THR A 21 -19.27 -13.00 -7.80
CA THR A 21 -18.41 -14.16 -8.03
C THR A 21 -17.64 -14.43 -6.75
N GLY A 22 -18.13 -15.36 -5.94
CA GLY A 22 -17.40 -15.84 -4.77
C GLY A 22 -16.12 -16.53 -5.21
N CYS A 23 -14.97 -15.98 -4.84
CA CYS A 23 -13.72 -16.74 -4.83
C CYS A 23 -13.87 -17.81 -3.73
N ALA A 24 -13.98 -19.07 -4.13
CA ALA A 24 -13.89 -20.18 -3.18
C ALA A 24 -12.49 -20.15 -2.55
N TYR A 25 -12.42 -19.77 -1.28
CA TYR A 25 -11.22 -19.87 -0.47
C TYR A 25 -11.09 -21.35 -0.06
N ASP A 26 -10.25 -22.11 -0.76
CA ASP A 26 -9.90 -23.48 -0.41
C ASP A 26 -9.03 -23.45 0.86
N ARG A 27 -9.67 -23.61 2.02
CA ARG A 27 -9.00 -23.69 3.32
C ARG A 27 -8.63 -25.16 3.57
N ASN A 28 -7.48 -25.59 3.04
CA ASN A 28 -6.81 -26.79 3.52
C ASN A 28 -6.07 -26.44 4.82
N MET A 29 -6.75 -26.54 5.96
CA MET A 29 -6.28 -26.09 7.28
C MET A 29 -6.19 -27.25 8.28
N ASP A 30 -5.54 -28.35 7.89
CA ASP A 30 -5.45 -29.56 8.72
C ASP A 30 -4.02 -30.02 9.07
N ASP A 31 -2.96 -29.25 8.74
CA ASP A 31 -1.56 -29.70 8.93
C ASP A 31 -0.74 -28.78 9.85
N TYR A 32 -1.15 -28.62 11.11
CA TYR A 32 -0.37 -27.85 12.11
C TYR A 32 -0.07 -28.60 13.41
N THR A 33 -0.32 -29.91 13.49
CA THR A 33 0.04 -30.70 14.67
C THR A 33 0.78 -31.97 14.27
N ARG A 34 2.05 -31.82 13.91
CA ARG A 34 3.03 -32.91 13.88
C ARG A 34 4.10 -32.63 14.96
N PRO A 35 4.02 -33.26 16.15
CA PRO A 35 4.92 -32.96 17.27
C PRO A 35 6.26 -33.71 17.24
N ASP A 36 6.65 -34.31 16.11
CA ASP A 36 7.83 -35.20 16.02
C ASP A 36 8.75 -34.87 14.84
N VAL A 37 8.97 -33.57 14.59
CA VAL A 37 10.09 -33.11 13.75
C VAL A 37 11.25 -32.78 14.68
N GLU A 38 12.22 -33.69 14.77
CA GLU A 38 13.54 -33.37 15.30
C GLU A 38 14.11 -32.22 14.44
N VAL A 39 14.49 -31.12 15.11
CA VAL A 39 15.10 -29.96 14.47
C VAL A 39 16.50 -30.38 14.01
N VAL A 40 16.59 -30.86 12.76
CA VAL A 40 17.87 -30.93 12.05
C VAL A 40 18.21 -29.48 11.69
N GLU A 41 19.23 -28.92 12.32
CA GLU A 41 19.76 -27.60 11.96
C GLU A 41 20.10 -27.61 10.46
N PRO A 42 19.46 -26.76 9.63
CA PRO A 42 19.76 -26.72 8.21
C PRO A 42 21.19 -26.18 8.03
N GLU A 43 22.05 -26.97 7.38
CA GLU A 43 23.35 -26.48 6.95
C GLU A 43 23.16 -25.27 6.01
N PRO A 44 23.93 -24.18 6.18
CA PRO A 44 23.73 -22.98 5.40
C PRO A 44 24.00 -23.28 3.91
N PRO A 45 23.10 -22.89 3.00
CA PRO A 45 23.31 -23.06 1.57
C PRO A 45 24.54 -22.25 1.13
N LEU A 46 25.55 -22.93 0.57
CA LEU A 46 26.83 -22.33 0.18
C LEU A 46 26.79 -21.50 -1.11
N ASP A 47 25.63 -21.31 -1.75
CA ASP A 47 25.51 -20.59 -3.02
C ASP A 47 24.28 -19.66 -3.03
N GLN A 48 24.20 -18.71 -2.10
CA GLN A 48 23.19 -17.63 -2.19
C GLN A 48 23.73 -16.44 -3.02
N PRO A 49 23.00 -15.99 -4.06
CA PRO A 49 23.32 -14.76 -4.78
C PRO A 49 23.25 -13.54 -3.85
N CYS A 50 24.07 -12.53 -4.13
CA CYS A 50 24.19 -11.30 -3.36
C CYS A 50 22.95 -10.39 -3.47
N ASP A 51 21.78 -10.84 -3.02
CA ASP A 51 20.56 -10.02 -2.95
C ASP A 51 20.59 -9.17 -1.67
N GLY A 52 21.16 -7.97 -1.77
CA GLY A 52 20.74 -6.69 -1.15
C GLY A 52 20.20 -6.59 0.29
N GLY A 53 20.26 -7.62 1.14
CA GLY A 53 19.68 -7.64 2.48
C GLY A 53 20.71 -7.39 3.59
N GLY A 54 20.29 -6.75 4.68
CA GLY A 54 21.13 -6.20 5.76
C GLY A 54 21.93 -7.18 6.63
N ASN A 55 22.16 -8.42 6.18
CA ASN A 55 23.03 -9.41 6.84
C ASN A 55 23.94 -10.10 5.81
N MET A 56 24.70 -9.33 5.03
CA MET A 56 25.68 -9.88 4.09
C MET A 56 26.95 -10.36 4.82
N PRO A 57 27.52 -11.52 4.45
CA PRO A 57 28.86 -11.90 4.89
C PRO A 57 29.91 -10.95 4.30
N GLU A 58 31.02 -10.70 5.03
CA GLU A 58 32.10 -9.78 4.62
C GLU A 58 32.72 -10.12 3.25
N SER A 59 32.53 -11.34 2.75
CA SER A 59 32.99 -11.76 1.42
C SER A 59 32.27 -11.06 0.26
N CYS A 60 31.10 -10.46 0.49
CA CYS A 60 30.33 -9.72 -0.51
C CYS A 60 30.74 -8.25 -0.65
N TYR A 61 31.61 -7.72 0.23
CA TYR A 61 32.02 -6.31 0.23
C TYR A 61 33.14 -5.95 -0.77
N SER A 62 33.64 -6.90 -1.57
CA SER A 62 34.85 -6.69 -2.39
C SER A 62 34.67 -6.80 -3.92
N ALA A 63 33.44 -6.90 -4.42
CA ALA A 63 33.08 -6.75 -5.83
C ALA A 63 31.80 -5.90 -5.84
N ASP A 64 31.75 -4.65 -6.29
CA ASP A 64 32.27 -4.11 -7.54
C ASP A 64 32.58 -2.60 -7.38
N LEU A 65 33.86 -2.23 -7.54
CA LEU A 65 34.27 -0.86 -7.89
C LEU A 65 34.60 -0.75 -9.39
N ALA A 66 34.00 -1.57 -10.24
CA ALA A 66 34.19 -1.51 -11.68
C ALA A 66 32.86 -1.71 -12.41
N GLU A 67 32.47 -0.66 -13.15
CA GLU A 67 31.52 -0.70 -14.26
C GLU A 67 30.02 -0.88 -13.97
N ALA A 68 29.42 0.11 -13.32
CA ALA A 68 28.07 0.52 -13.70
C ALA A 68 28.18 1.72 -14.65
N GLY A 69 28.08 1.43 -15.95
CA GLY A 69 28.03 2.41 -17.01
C GLY A 69 26.92 3.43 -16.75
N SER A 70 27.33 4.70 -16.72
CA SER A 70 26.46 5.86 -16.77
C SER A 70 25.69 5.85 -18.10
N GLY A 71 24.51 5.25 -18.10
CA GLY A 71 23.52 5.33 -19.17
C GLY A 71 22.83 6.69 -19.15
N VAL A 72 23.57 7.77 -19.37
CA VAL A 72 23.00 9.09 -19.67
C VAL A 72 22.44 9.06 -21.10
N GLY A 73 21.17 8.70 -21.22
CA GLY A 73 20.41 8.94 -22.44
C GLY A 73 20.37 10.45 -22.74
N PRO A 74 20.60 10.90 -23.99
CA PRO A 74 20.51 12.30 -24.34
C PRO A 74 19.04 12.71 -24.47
N GLY A 75 18.57 13.61 -23.60
CA GLY A 75 17.39 14.43 -23.89
C GLY A 75 16.23 14.44 -22.88
N GLY A 76 16.47 14.19 -21.59
CA GLY A 76 15.55 14.65 -20.55
C GLY A 76 16.06 15.95 -19.95
N ASP A 77 15.34 17.04 -20.11
CA ASP A 77 15.61 18.31 -19.43
C ASP A 77 15.80 18.07 -17.91
N PRO A 78 16.96 18.38 -17.30
CA PRO A 78 17.20 18.14 -15.88
C PRO A 78 16.52 19.17 -14.97
N SER A 79 15.39 19.77 -15.36
CA SER A 79 14.85 20.93 -14.66
C SER A 79 13.34 21.07 -14.70
N GLU A 80 12.60 19.97 -14.84
CA GLU A 80 11.33 19.91 -14.10
C GLU A 80 11.65 19.27 -12.75
N VAL A 81 12.04 20.10 -11.79
CA VAL A 81 11.97 19.72 -10.38
C VAL A 81 10.48 19.64 -10.07
N THR A 82 9.86 18.52 -10.44
CA THR A 82 8.50 18.22 -10.00
C THR A 82 8.54 18.27 -8.49
N ALA A 83 7.67 19.08 -7.90
CA ALA A 83 7.55 19.13 -6.46
C ALA A 83 7.41 17.69 -5.94
N PRO A 84 8.10 17.33 -4.85
CA PRO A 84 8.05 15.99 -4.32
C PRO A 84 6.59 15.60 -4.08
N ALA A 85 6.14 14.53 -4.75
CA ALA A 85 4.78 14.05 -4.63
C ALA A 85 4.57 13.43 -3.24
N TRP A 86 3.44 13.73 -2.62
CA TRP A 86 3.01 13.07 -1.40
C TRP A 86 2.60 11.64 -1.69
N SER A 87 2.99 10.74 -0.79
CA SER A 87 2.53 9.36 -0.78
C SER A 87 2.14 8.95 0.63
N CYS A 88 0.99 8.31 0.77
CA CYS A 88 0.44 7.84 2.02
C CYS A 88 0.55 6.32 2.13
N SER A 89 1.00 5.85 3.29
CA SER A 89 1.14 4.43 3.58
C SER A 89 0.62 4.11 4.97
N TYR A 90 0.13 2.87 5.12
CA TYR A 90 -0.30 2.38 6.41
C TYR A 90 0.92 2.20 7.34
N SER A 91 0.86 2.82 8.50
CA SER A 91 1.92 2.86 9.50
C SER A 91 1.29 2.92 10.89
N ILE A 92 1.07 1.74 11.49
CA ILE A 92 0.40 1.61 12.79
C ILE A 92 1.14 2.38 13.89
N THR A 93 0.42 3.17 14.69
CA THR A 93 0.96 3.93 15.84
C THR A 93 0.94 3.13 17.14
N TYR A 94 0.15 2.05 17.21
CA TYR A 94 -0.05 1.22 18.41
C TYR A 94 -0.57 1.99 19.63
N ASN A 95 -1.13 3.18 19.40
CA ASN A 95 -2.09 3.77 20.32
C ASN A 95 -3.46 3.15 19.97
N ASP A 96 -4.43 3.10 20.89
CA ASP A 96 -5.74 2.49 20.62
C ASP A 96 -6.62 3.33 19.65
N ASP A 97 -6.00 4.14 18.78
CA ASP A 97 -6.63 5.07 17.86
C ASP A 97 -6.16 4.80 16.41
N TRP A 98 -6.95 4.01 15.67
CA TRP A 98 -6.67 3.69 14.28
C TRP A 98 -6.71 4.91 13.34
N HIS A 99 -7.26 6.05 13.75
CA HIS A 99 -7.49 7.17 12.84
C HIS A 99 -6.20 7.87 12.42
N ASP A 100 -5.09 7.63 13.13
CA ASP A 100 -3.75 8.17 12.87
C ASP A 100 -2.74 7.12 12.36
N ASP A 101 -3.21 5.92 12.02
CA ASP A 101 -2.41 4.79 11.53
C ASP A 101 -1.92 4.96 10.08
N VAL A 102 -2.06 6.15 9.50
CA VAL A 102 -1.55 6.49 8.16
C VAL A 102 -0.46 7.53 8.28
N MET A 103 0.65 7.30 7.59
CA MET A 103 1.74 8.26 7.44
C MET A 103 1.83 8.69 5.97
N CYS A 104 1.71 9.99 5.73
CA CYS A 104 1.92 10.61 4.44
C CYS A 104 3.27 11.33 4.42
N SER A 105 4.03 11.21 3.34
CA SER A 105 5.31 11.90 3.18
C SER A 105 5.61 12.20 1.71
N ASN A 106 6.32 13.30 1.48
CA ASN A 106 6.89 13.66 0.19
C ASN A 106 8.44 13.50 0.18
N GLY A 107 9.00 12.87 1.21
CA GLY A 107 10.45 12.71 1.37
C GLY A 107 11.18 13.91 1.99
N TYR A 108 10.54 15.08 2.09
CA TYR A 108 11.06 16.23 2.83
C TYR A 108 10.29 16.45 4.13
N ASP A 109 8.97 16.36 4.04
CA ASP A 109 8.03 16.48 5.13
C ASP A 109 7.27 15.16 5.32
N SER A 110 6.76 14.96 6.52
CA SER A 110 5.87 13.86 6.85
C SER A 110 4.79 14.29 7.84
N GLU A 111 3.60 13.74 7.68
CA GLU A 111 2.47 14.01 8.55
C GLU A 111 1.58 12.77 8.71
N ARG A 112 0.89 12.71 9.85
CA ARG A 112 -0.12 11.69 10.17
C ARG A 112 -1.49 12.36 10.21
N PRO A 113 -2.29 12.29 9.13
CA PRO A 113 -3.63 12.84 9.14
C PRO A 113 -4.54 12.02 10.06
N TYR A 114 -5.52 12.70 10.66
CA TYR A 114 -6.60 12.04 11.41
C TYR A 114 -7.76 11.75 10.45
N LEU A 115 -7.90 10.49 10.03
CA LEU A 115 -8.82 10.09 8.98
C LEU A 115 -10.09 9.47 9.56
N ARG A 116 -11.26 9.83 9.01
CA ARG A 116 -12.58 9.28 9.39
C ARG A 116 -12.94 9.48 10.88
N ASP A 117 -12.71 10.68 11.41
CA ASP A 117 -12.99 11.02 12.82
C ASP A 117 -14.44 10.77 13.28
N TRP A 118 -15.38 10.68 12.33
CA TRP A 118 -16.79 10.37 12.58
C TRP A 118 -17.06 8.88 12.79
N ASP A 119 -16.11 7.99 12.50
CA ASP A 119 -16.31 6.55 12.50
C ASP A 119 -15.79 5.91 13.79
N SER A 120 -16.60 5.05 14.42
CA SER A 120 -16.23 4.41 15.69
C SER A 120 -15.40 3.15 15.52
N TYR A 121 -15.26 2.65 14.28
CA TYR A 121 -14.47 1.48 13.93
C TYR A 121 -14.06 1.59 12.47
N VAL A 122 -12.75 1.56 12.21
CA VAL A 122 -12.22 1.71 10.85
C VAL A 122 -11.44 0.46 10.47
N THR A 123 -11.78 -0.14 9.33
CA THR A 123 -11.01 -1.23 8.73
C THR A 123 -9.80 -0.69 7.96
N TYR A 124 -8.81 -1.56 7.74
CA TYR A 124 -7.64 -1.24 6.92
C TYR A 124 -8.03 -0.68 5.53
N ASP A 125 -9.01 -1.28 4.87
CA ASP A 125 -9.42 -0.86 3.53
C ASP A 125 -10.06 0.54 3.54
N GLU A 126 -10.89 0.83 4.56
CA GLU A 126 -11.56 2.14 4.71
C GLU A 126 -10.58 3.27 5.02
N ILE A 127 -9.57 3.01 5.87
CA ILE A 127 -8.57 4.03 6.17
C ILE A 127 -7.64 4.28 4.99
N MET A 128 -7.27 3.24 4.23
CA MET A 128 -6.45 3.39 3.02
C MET A 128 -7.22 4.01 1.86
N GLU A 129 -8.53 3.81 1.77
CA GLU A 129 -9.38 4.58 0.87
C GLU A 129 -9.32 6.07 1.19
N SER A 130 -9.53 6.43 2.46
CA SER A 130 -9.47 7.82 2.94
C SER A 130 -8.06 8.42 2.78
N ALA A 131 -7.02 7.61 2.95
CA ALA A 131 -5.63 8.01 2.75
C ALA A 131 -5.35 8.37 1.28
N ARG A 132 -5.90 7.61 0.32
CA ARG A 132 -5.77 7.93 -1.12
C ARG A 132 -6.49 9.22 -1.48
N GLU A 133 -7.65 9.48 -0.89
CA GLU A 133 -8.36 10.75 -1.07
C GLU A 133 -7.57 11.92 -0.50
N TYR A 134 -6.92 11.73 0.65
CA TYR A 134 -6.06 12.74 1.26
C TYR A 134 -4.79 12.98 0.44
N GLU A 135 -4.14 11.90 -0.02
CA GLU A 135 -2.98 11.98 -0.92
C GLU A 135 -3.30 12.76 -2.20
N ALA A 136 -4.47 12.51 -2.81
CA ALA A 136 -4.91 13.26 -3.98
C ALA A 136 -5.10 14.75 -3.67
N GLN A 137 -5.60 15.11 -2.48
CA GLN A 137 -5.72 16.51 -2.06
C GLN A 137 -4.35 17.19 -1.89
N LEU A 138 -3.36 16.45 -1.39
CA LEU A 138 -1.99 16.95 -1.22
C LEU A 138 -1.27 17.16 -2.57
N ASN A 139 -1.62 16.35 -3.58
CA ASN A 139 -0.97 16.35 -4.89
C ASN A 139 -1.66 17.24 -5.95
N GLY A 140 -2.90 17.68 -5.70
CA GLY A 140 -3.62 18.66 -6.53
C GLY A 140 -3.95 18.16 -7.94
#